data_AF-A0A162NBV7-F1
#
_entry.id   AF-A0A162NBV7-F1
#
_cell.length_a   1.000
_cell.length_b   1.000
_cell.length_c   1.000
_cell.angle_alpha   90.00
_cell.angle_beta   90.00
_cell.angle_gamma   90.00
#
_symmetry.space_group_name_H-M   'P 1'
#
loop_
_entity.id
_entity.type
_entity.pdbx_description
1 polymer ?
#
loop_
_entity_poly.entity_id
_entity_poly.type
_entity_poly.pdbx_seq_one_letter_code
_entity_poly.pdbx_strand_id
1 'polypeptide(L)'
;MGGEVPKSYYFSCKPDTANKKTLSVSSGSKEHLEFQVDKAGSVLKWNFHCEDGDIVFAVYRKQGSALIPIVPADRVDCQMSPEEGELDCDETGVYVIEFDNGFSYLRSKKIWYVISVESAAVRDFVEIPYQRPVAICGKLVVQAPVFIFHRGEKKETCCLRLAQGFISPKRIVTNSCEKNVAFVDLNSNRSLLFLFAKMDLSQFNDKQLAILKQFREIVRDCQLPNSEDAYLARWLIARDFDLTKAEKMLRNSLEWRRRYKIDSLREDFKPPDVLRKYFSAGFVGQDKLQSPLWITRYGKSDMKGILRSSKKKDFVMYVVYLVETSIWRVMSDPQKYKRSPGAIVQTTIIFDLEDLSMQHITNKQAVDAAIKIIQIYEANYPECLSRVFVINAPKIFSIGYPILKPFIHERTRNKIKIFGHDSKQWKAAILAEVNPEELPVCYGGTMTDADGNPNCISTASQHGRRSSKIILFQW
;
A
#
# COMPACT_ATOMS: atom_id res chain seq x y z
N MET A 1 -10.36 -19.91 -2.09
CA MET A 1 -10.14 -18.94 -1.00
C MET A 1 -11.45 -18.24 -0.70
N GLY A 2 -11.72 -17.98 0.57
CA GLY A 2 -13.01 -17.44 1.03
C GLY A 2 -13.88 -18.46 1.76
N GLY A 3 -15.08 -18.02 2.16
CA GLY A 3 -16.04 -18.82 2.94
C GLY A 3 -16.00 -18.52 4.44
N GLU A 4 -16.87 -19.20 5.19
CA GLU A 4 -16.97 -19.09 6.65
C GLU A 4 -15.69 -19.60 7.32
N VAL A 5 -15.14 -18.82 8.26
CA VAL A 5 -13.94 -19.22 8.99
C VAL A 5 -14.33 -20.28 10.04
N PRO A 6 -13.70 -21.47 10.04
CA PRO A 6 -13.98 -22.48 11.06
C PRO A 6 -13.69 -21.95 12.46
N LYS A 7 -14.57 -22.25 13.42
CA LYS A 7 -14.41 -21.82 14.82
C LYS A 7 -13.10 -22.29 15.47
N SER A 8 -12.45 -23.32 14.93
CA SER A 8 -11.13 -23.78 15.38
C SER A 8 -10.02 -22.75 15.17
N TYR A 9 -10.22 -21.76 14.29
CA TYR A 9 -9.30 -20.64 14.08
C TYR A 9 -9.53 -19.49 15.07
N TYR A 10 -10.67 -19.47 15.78
CA TYR A 10 -11.04 -18.32 16.60
C TYR A 10 -10.11 -18.25 17.81
N PHE A 11 -9.63 -17.06 18.14
CA PHE A 11 -8.92 -16.85 19.40
C PHE A 11 -9.81 -17.29 20.56
N SER A 12 -9.21 -17.97 21.54
CA SER A 12 -9.93 -18.29 22.77
C SER A 12 -10.40 -16.99 23.41
N CYS A 13 -11.71 -16.85 23.67
CA CYS A 13 -12.29 -15.65 24.28
C CYS A 13 -11.73 -15.30 25.68
N LYS A 14 -10.84 -16.13 26.23
CA LYS A 14 -10.14 -15.86 27.47
C LYS A 14 -8.68 -15.51 27.14
N PRO A 15 -8.22 -14.29 27.42
CA PRO A 15 -6.80 -13.97 27.35
C PRO A 15 -6.02 -14.87 28.30
N ASP A 16 -4.85 -15.32 27.87
CA ASP A 16 -3.86 -15.87 28.80
C ASP A 16 -3.38 -14.73 29.70
N THR A 17 -3.89 -14.72 30.94
CA THR A 17 -3.53 -13.76 31.98
C THR A 17 -2.49 -14.33 32.95
N ALA A 18 -2.02 -15.57 32.72
CA ALA A 18 -0.97 -16.15 33.54
C ALA A 18 0.29 -15.28 33.43
N ASN A 19 0.89 -14.95 34.58
CA ASN A 19 2.09 -14.13 34.69
C ASN A 19 2.00 -12.68 34.20
N LYS A 20 0.79 -12.13 33.96
CA LYS A 20 0.60 -10.72 33.61
C LYS A 20 0.30 -9.85 34.83
N LYS A 21 0.89 -8.65 34.89
CA LYS A 21 0.51 -7.61 35.85
C LYS A 21 -0.85 -7.04 35.47
N THR A 22 -1.56 -6.45 36.42
CA THR A 22 -2.88 -5.84 36.19
C THR A 22 -2.84 -4.34 36.51
N LEU A 23 -3.52 -3.54 35.70
CA LEU A 23 -3.73 -2.09 35.88
C LEU A 23 -5.20 -1.77 35.61
N SER A 24 -5.81 -0.90 36.42
CA SER A 24 -7.17 -0.41 36.18
C SER A 24 -7.10 1.07 35.80
N VAL A 25 -7.56 1.41 34.60
CA VAL A 25 -7.63 2.79 34.11
C VAL A 25 -9.07 3.27 34.30
N SER A 26 -9.27 4.26 35.17
CA SER A 26 -10.61 4.79 35.46
C SER A 26 -11.25 5.45 34.24
N SER A 27 -12.57 5.57 34.25
CA SER A 27 -13.29 6.29 33.19
C SER A 27 -12.82 7.74 33.12
N GLY A 28 -12.47 8.24 31.92
CA GLY A 28 -12.03 9.62 31.75
C GLY A 28 -10.59 9.90 32.19
N SER A 29 -9.82 8.87 32.60
CA SER A 29 -8.45 9.03 33.12
C SER A 29 -7.40 8.39 32.22
N LYS A 30 -6.13 8.64 32.57
CA LYS A 30 -4.93 8.07 31.95
C LYS A 30 -4.04 7.50 33.05
N GLU A 31 -3.33 6.43 32.74
CA GLU A 31 -2.31 5.85 33.61
C GLU A 31 -0.96 5.81 32.88
N HIS A 32 0.12 6.11 33.62
CA HIS A 32 1.49 6.14 33.12
C HIS A 32 2.36 5.12 33.83
N LEU A 33 3.11 4.35 33.05
CA LEU A 33 4.14 3.43 33.55
C LEU A 33 5.50 3.92 33.05
N GLU A 34 6.40 4.25 33.97
CA GLU A 34 7.74 4.73 33.64
C GLU A 34 8.76 3.56 33.63
N PHE A 35 9.58 3.51 32.59
CA PHE A 35 10.63 2.51 32.39
C PHE A 35 11.96 3.22 32.10
N GLN A 36 12.95 2.95 32.94
CA GLN A 36 14.30 3.47 32.78
C GLN A 36 15.08 2.62 31.76
N VAL A 37 15.73 3.29 30.80
CA VAL A 37 16.60 2.68 29.80
C VAL A 37 18.01 3.21 29.98
N ASP A 38 18.91 2.34 30.47
CA ASP A 38 20.27 2.73 30.83
C ASP A 38 21.27 2.63 29.68
N LYS A 39 20.92 1.91 28.61
CA LYS A 39 21.79 1.70 27.45
C LYS A 39 21.04 1.96 26.14
N ALA A 40 21.59 2.84 25.31
CA ALA A 40 21.11 3.06 23.95
C ALA A 40 21.18 1.76 23.12
N GLY A 41 20.17 1.53 22.30
CA GLY A 41 19.94 0.29 21.56
C GLY A 41 19.23 -0.81 22.36
N SER A 42 18.82 -0.56 23.60
CA SER A 42 17.97 -1.50 24.36
C SER A 42 16.58 -1.59 23.74
N VAL A 43 15.86 -2.68 23.98
CA VAL A 43 14.54 -2.92 23.38
C VAL A 43 13.46 -2.89 24.45
N LEU A 44 12.56 -1.91 24.39
CA LEU A 44 11.35 -1.87 25.21
C LEU A 44 10.28 -2.74 24.53
N LYS A 45 9.81 -3.77 25.21
CA LYS A 45 8.76 -4.69 24.72
C LYS A 45 7.51 -4.60 25.57
N TRP A 46 6.35 -4.70 24.93
CA TRP A 46 5.06 -4.77 25.59
C TRP A 46 4.19 -5.88 25.02
N ASN A 47 3.40 -6.47 25.91
CA ASN A 47 2.31 -7.38 25.61
C ASN A 47 1.18 -7.05 26.58
N PHE A 48 0.04 -6.56 26.09
CA PHE A 48 -1.09 -6.26 26.97
C PHE A 48 -2.43 -6.61 26.37
N HIS A 49 -3.43 -6.75 27.24
CA HIS A 49 -4.80 -7.09 26.93
C HIS A 49 -5.76 -6.22 27.73
N CYS A 50 -6.90 -5.87 27.16
CA CYS A 50 -7.94 -5.10 27.84
C CYS A 50 -9.20 -5.96 27.98
N GLU A 51 -9.79 -5.99 29.18
CA GLU A 51 -11.01 -6.78 29.46
C GLU A 51 -12.19 -6.40 28.56
N ASP A 52 -12.33 -5.10 28.29
CA ASP A 52 -13.53 -4.54 27.67
C ASP A 52 -13.13 -3.60 26.53
N GLY A 53 -13.16 -4.11 25.29
CA GLY A 53 -12.97 -3.32 24.07
C GLY A 53 -11.59 -2.67 23.93
N ASP A 54 -11.60 -1.36 23.71
CA ASP A 54 -10.43 -0.59 23.31
C ASP A 54 -9.86 0.31 24.42
N ILE A 55 -8.58 0.67 24.25
CA ILE A 55 -7.83 1.63 25.06
C ILE A 55 -6.92 2.43 24.12
N VAL A 56 -6.64 3.69 24.44
CA VAL A 56 -5.59 4.44 23.73
C VAL A 56 -4.24 4.06 24.32
N PHE A 57 -3.30 3.68 23.45
CA PHE A 57 -1.94 3.28 23.82
C PHE A 57 -0.92 4.20 23.15
N ALA A 58 0.04 4.68 23.93
CA ALA A 58 1.15 5.49 23.44
C ALA A 58 2.44 5.19 24.23
N VAL A 59 3.58 5.47 23.60
CA VAL A 59 4.90 5.43 24.25
C VAL A 59 5.59 6.77 24.02
N TYR A 60 6.04 7.38 25.11
CA TYR A 60 6.73 8.65 25.12
C TYR A 60 8.16 8.48 25.63
N ARG A 61 9.05 9.40 25.25
CA ARG A 61 10.35 9.60 25.90
C ARG A 61 10.29 10.89 26.69
N LYS A 62 10.71 10.85 27.96
CA LYS A 62 10.73 12.01 28.85
C LYS A 62 11.96 12.86 28.55
N GLN A 63 11.75 14.14 28.24
CA GLN A 63 12.81 15.15 28.13
C GLN A 63 12.49 16.32 29.07
N GLY A 64 13.12 16.31 30.25
CA GLY A 64 12.74 17.23 31.34
C GLY A 64 11.31 16.97 31.80
N SER A 65 10.44 17.98 31.68
CA SER A 65 9.00 17.86 31.95
C SER A 65 8.16 17.50 30.72
N ALA A 66 8.75 17.50 29.51
CA ALA A 66 8.05 17.23 28.27
C ALA A 66 8.02 15.72 27.96
N LEU A 67 6.89 15.25 27.41
CA LEU A 67 6.72 13.90 26.89
C LEU A 67 6.76 13.95 25.36
N ILE A 68 7.80 13.38 24.76
CA ILE A 68 7.96 13.33 23.31
C ILE A 68 7.36 12.02 22.80
N PRO A 69 6.36 12.04 21.91
CA PRO A 69 5.73 10.82 21.41
C PRO A 69 6.69 10.04 20.50
N ILE A 70 7.01 8.81 20.89
CA ILE A 70 7.80 7.86 20.08
C ILE A 70 6.86 6.86 19.38
N VAL A 71 5.90 6.32 20.14
CA VAL A 71 4.74 5.60 19.62
C VAL A 71 3.55 6.55 19.84
N PRO A 72 3.06 7.24 18.80
CA PRO A 72 1.88 8.09 18.87
C PRO A 72 0.67 7.32 19.36
N ALA A 73 -0.19 8.02 20.07
CA ALA A 73 -1.46 7.51 20.55
C ALA A 73 -2.28 6.88 19.43
N ASP A 74 -2.59 5.60 19.58
CA ASP A 74 -3.54 4.88 18.73
C ASP A 74 -4.55 4.14 19.62
N ARG A 75 -5.79 4.05 19.13
CA ARG A 75 -6.88 3.38 19.83
C ARG A 75 -6.88 1.90 19.44
N VAL A 76 -6.42 1.06 20.36
CA VAL A 76 -6.23 -0.37 20.13
C VAL A 76 -7.37 -1.17 20.76
N ASP A 77 -8.01 -2.02 19.95
CA ASP A 77 -8.94 -3.04 20.43
C ASP A 77 -8.12 -4.30 20.70
N CYS A 78 -7.94 -4.60 21.98
CA CYS A 78 -7.13 -5.71 22.46
C CYS A 78 -7.94 -6.66 23.34
N GLN A 79 -9.26 -6.75 23.13
CA GLN A 79 -10.17 -7.65 23.86
C GLN A 79 -10.12 -9.10 23.36
N MET A 80 -9.87 -9.30 22.07
CA MET A 80 -9.84 -10.66 21.49
C MET A 80 -8.42 -11.19 21.28
N SER A 81 -7.43 -10.29 21.27
CA SER A 81 -6.01 -10.62 21.13
C SER A 81 -5.17 -9.57 21.86
N PRO A 82 -4.07 -9.96 22.50
CA PRO A 82 -3.15 -8.99 23.09
C PRO A 82 -2.51 -8.08 22.02
N GLU A 83 -2.36 -6.80 22.38
CA GLU A 83 -1.50 -5.86 21.66
C GLU A 83 -0.05 -6.10 22.05
N GLU A 84 0.80 -6.25 21.04
CA GLU A 84 2.21 -6.60 21.20
C GLU A 84 3.05 -5.71 20.31
N GLY A 85 4.20 -5.29 20.86
CA GLY A 85 5.16 -4.51 20.12
C GLY A 85 6.49 -4.37 20.85
N GLU A 86 7.44 -3.85 20.10
CA GLU A 86 8.79 -3.57 20.55
C GLU A 86 9.21 -2.19 20.02
N LEU A 87 10.10 -1.55 20.76
CA LEU A 87 10.71 -0.27 20.41
C LEU A 87 12.20 -0.36 20.69
N ASP A 88 13.01 -0.18 19.64
CA ASP A 88 14.44 0.05 19.79
C ASP A 88 14.65 1.46 20.38
N CYS A 89 15.12 1.51 21.62
CA CYS A 89 15.41 2.75 22.34
C CYS A 89 16.73 3.34 21.83
N ASP A 90 16.65 4.31 20.93
CA ASP A 90 17.76 5.05 20.35
C ASP A 90 18.59 5.83 21.39
N GLU A 91 17.95 6.28 22.47
CA GLU A 91 18.57 7.07 23.52
C GLU A 91 18.33 6.46 24.91
N THR A 92 19.21 6.78 25.86
CA THR A 92 19.02 6.46 27.27
C THR A 92 18.03 7.43 27.91
N GLY A 93 17.30 7.00 28.94
CA GLY A 93 16.40 7.85 29.70
C GLY A 93 15.11 7.15 30.12
N VAL A 94 14.12 7.93 30.52
CA VAL A 94 12.82 7.40 30.96
C VAL A 94 11.86 7.35 29.77
N TYR A 95 11.39 6.15 29.46
CA TYR A 95 10.29 5.90 28.53
C TYR A 95 8.99 5.72 29.32
N VAL A 96 7.92 6.38 28.88
CA VAL A 96 6.61 6.36 29.55
C VAL A 96 5.62 5.67 28.65
N ILE A 97 5.02 4.59 29.15
CA ILE A 97 3.88 3.93 28.51
C ILE A 97 2.59 4.54 29.07
N GLU A 98 1.74 5.06 28.18
CA GLU A 98 0.44 5.62 28.53
C GLU A 98 -0.68 4.67 28.11
N PHE A 99 -1.59 4.40 29.05
CA PHE A 99 -2.90 3.84 28.78
C PHE A 99 -3.96 4.91 29.05
N ASP A 100 -4.67 5.33 28.02
CA ASP A 100 -5.64 6.43 28.06
C ASP A 100 -7.06 5.92 27.83
N ASN A 101 -7.92 6.13 28.84
CA ASN A 101 -9.35 5.83 28.85
C ASN A 101 -10.21 7.12 28.90
N GLY A 102 -9.65 8.24 28.47
CA GLY A 102 -10.26 9.57 28.44
C GLY A 102 -11.54 9.66 27.61
N PHE A 103 -11.73 8.74 26.66
CA PHE A 103 -12.92 8.66 25.80
C PHE A 103 -14.08 7.88 26.43
N SER A 104 -13.86 7.16 27.54
CA SER A 104 -14.92 6.41 28.22
C SER A 104 -15.57 7.28 29.29
N TYR A 105 -16.90 7.37 29.25
CA TYR A 105 -17.68 8.15 30.22
C TYR A 105 -18.23 7.33 31.40
N LEU A 106 -18.36 6.01 31.25
CA LEU A 106 -19.10 5.15 32.18
C LEU A 106 -18.34 3.90 32.65
N ARG A 107 -17.17 3.61 32.09
CA ARG A 107 -16.51 2.32 32.29
C ARG A 107 -15.00 2.49 32.49
N SER A 108 -14.52 1.97 33.61
CA SER A 108 -13.10 1.72 33.83
C SER A 108 -12.64 0.53 32.98
N LYS A 109 -11.35 0.51 32.62
CA LYS A 109 -10.73 -0.55 31.81
C LYS A 109 -9.73 -1.29 32.65
N LYS A 110 -9.84 -2.62 32.68
CA LYS A 110 -8.84 -3.49 33.31
C LYS A 110 -7.88 -4.00 32.25
N ILE A 111 -6.60 -3.75 32.47
CA ILE A 111 -5.50 -4.06 31.54
C ILE A 111 -4.61 -5.11 32.19
N TRP A 112 -4.35 -6.21 31.50
CA TRP A 112 -3.31 -7.18 31.86
C TRP A 112 -2.10 -6.98 30.96
N TYR A 113 -0.91 -6.81 31.53
CA TYR A 113 0.28 -6.49 30.75
C TYR A 113 1.55 -7.20 31.23
N VAL A 114 2.48 -7.37 30.29
CA VAL A 114 3.91 -7.66 30.51
C VAL A 114 4.67 -6.62 29.72
N ILE A 115 5.45 -5.79 30.42
CA ILE A 115 6.32 -4.79 29.80
C ILE A 115 7.71 -4.99 30.38
N SER A 116 8.71 -5.00 29.50
CA SER A 116 10.11 -5.25 29.86
C SER A 116 11.06 -4.41 29.00
N VAL A 117 12.18 -4.02 29.59
CA VAL A 117 13.32 -3.44 28.87
C VAL A 117 14.41 -4.51 28.77
N GLU A 118 14.72 -4.94 27.56
CA GLU A 118 15.83 -5.85 27.30
C GLU A 118 17.07 -5.06 26.92
N SER A 119 18.14 -5.19 27.69
CA SER A 119 19.40 -4.47 27.43
C SER A 119 20.01 -4.89 26.09
N ALA A 120 20.55 -3.92 25.34
CA ALA A 120 21.30 -4.21 24.12
C ALA A 120 22.43 -5.22 24.40
N ALA A 121 22.33 -6.42 23.82
CA ALA A 121 23.42 -7.40 23.87
C ALA A 121 24.71 -6.73 23.37
N VAL A 122 25.82 -6.95 24.08
CA VAL A 122 27.14 -6.61 23.55
C VAL A 122 27.31 -7.50 22.32
N ARG A 123 27.17 -6.92 21.13
CA ARG A 123 27.65 -7.57 19.92
C ARG A 123 29.17 -7.51 20.05
N ASP A 124 29.78 -8.60 20.49
CA ASP A 124 31.20 -8.80 20.26
C ASP A 124 31.39 -8.67 18.76
N PHE A 125 32.05 -7.60 18.35
CA PHE A 125 32.51 -7.45 16.99
C PHE A 125 33.53 -8.56 16.77
N VAL A 126 33.10 -9.68 16.18
CA VAL A 126 34.02 -10.53 15.45
C VAL A 126 34.42 -9.70 14.24
N GLU A 127 35.59 -9.06 14.31
CA GLU A 127 36.28 -8.57 13.12
C GLU A 127 36.40 -9.75 12.16
N ILE A 128 35.59 -9.74 11.11
CA ILE A 128 35.89 -10.54 9.93
C ILE A 128 37.01 -9.77 9.23
N PRO A 129 38.25 -10.28 9.19
CA PRO A 129 39.34 -9.57 8.55
C PRO A 129 38.99 -9.35 7.09
N TYR A 130 39.01 -8.07 6.69
CA TYR A 130 38.85 -7.63 5.32
C TYR A 130 39.90 -8.32 4.45
N GLN A 131 39.50 -9.36 3.70
CA GLN A 131 40.36 -9.95 2.70
C GLN A 131 40.55 -8.94 1.57
N ARG A 132 41.76 -8.38 1.46
CA ARG A 132 42.17 -7.54 0.35
C ARG A 132 41.92 -8.27 -0.98
N PRO A 133 41.41 -7.59 -2.01
CA PRO A 133 41.46 -8.13 -3.37
C PRO A 133 42.91 -8.40 -3.75
N VAL A 134 43.23 -9.65 -4.09
CA VAL A 134 44.50 -10.01 -4.72
C VAL A 134 44.46 -9.45 -6.13
N ALA A 135 45.26 -8.42 -6.38
CA ALA A 135 45.53 -7.93 -7.72
C ALA A 135 46.34 -8.99 -8.50
N ILE A 136 45.71 -9.60 -9.50
CA ILE A 136 46.45 -10.32 -10.54
C ILE A 136 46.72 -9.32 -11.67
N CYS A 137 47.94 -8.81 -11.68
CA CYS A 137 48.48 -8.00 -12.77
C CYS A 137 48.94 -8.92 -13.90
N GLY A 138 48.43 -8.70 -15.11
CA GLY A 138 48.89 -9.32 -16.35
C GLY A 138 48.54 -8.43 -17.54
N LYS A 139 49.44 -7.51 -17.87
CA LYS A 139 49.36 -6.62 -19.04
C LYS A 139 49.41 -7.42 -20.35
N LEU A 140 48.60 -7.03 -21.34
CA LEU A 140 49.11 -6.81 -22.69
C LEU A 140 48.45 -5.56 -23.30
N VAL A 141 49.28 -4.75 -23.97
CA VAL A 141 49.01 -3.44 -24.57
C VAL A 141 48.89 -3.62 -26.10
N VAL A 142 48.46 -2.53 -26.78
CA VAL A 142 48.53 -2.20 -28.23
C VAL A 142 47.17 -2.44 -28.94
N GLN A 143 46.48 -1.50 -29.62
CA GLN A 143 46.77 -0.17 -30.21
C GLN A 143 45.43 0.58 -30.47
N ALA A 144 45.46 1.91 -30.45
CA ALA A 144 44.43 2.75 -31.09
C ALA A 144 44.83 3.12 -32.53
N PRO A 145 43.89 3.60 -33.34
CA PRO A 145 44.18 4.77 -34.16
C PRO A 145 43.22 5.93 -33.88
N VAL A 146 43.84 7.10 -33.77
CA VAL A 146 43.26 8.44 -33.83
C VAL A 146 42.98 8.77 -35.29
N PHE A 147 41.84 9.39 -35.58
CA PHE A 147 41.71 10.30 -36.73
C PHE A 147 41.05 11.60 -36.26
N ILE A 148 41.76 12.70 -36.50
CA ILE A 148 41.27 14.08 -36.45
C ILE A 148 41.06 14.54 -37.89
N PHE A 149 39.91 15.12 -38.21
CA PHE A 149 39.80 16.14 -39.25
C PHE A 149 38.89 17.28 -38.78
N HIS A 150 39.23 18.49 -39.22
CA HIS A 150 38.79 19.78 -38.72
C HIS A 150 37.83 20.48 -39.71
N ARG A 151 36.85 21.20 -39.13
CA ARG A 151 36.12 22.41 -39.61
C ARG A 151 35.31 22.41 -40.92
N GLY A 152 34.08 22.92 -40.82
CA GLY A 152 33.33 23.53 -41.92
C GLY A 152 31.88 23.88 -41.55
N GLU A 153 31.56 25.18 -41.56
CA GLU A 153 30.32 25.86 -41.16
C GLU A 153 28.98 25.49 -41.88
N LYS A 154 27.88 25.89 -41.19
CA LYS A 154 26.59 26.49 -41.68
C LYS A 154 25.28 25.70 -41.54
N LYS A 155 24.27 26.52 -41.18
CA LYS A 155 22.83 26.28 -40.94
C LYS A 155 22.13 25.64 -42.14
N GLU A 156 21.09 24.83 -41.89
CA GLU A 156 19.72 25.09 -42.36
C GLU A 156 18.68 24.04 -41.90
N THR A 157 17.48 24.57 -41.70
CA THR A 157 16.16 23.98 -41.46
C THR A 157 15.74 22.89 -42.44
N CYS A 158 14.97 21.89 -41.97
CA CYS A 158 13.90 21.31 -42.78
C CYS A 158 12.74 20.75 -41.93
N CYS A 159 11.58 21.39 -42.09
CA CYS A 159 10.26 20.90 -41.71
C CYS A 159 9.70 19.90 -42.74
N LEU A 160 8.60 19.24 -42.35
CA LEU A 160 7.58 18.52 -43.15
C LEU A 160 7.76 17.01 -43.33
N ARG A 161 6.84 16.23 -42.75
CA ARG A 161 5.57 15.91 -43.45
C ARG A 161 4.47 15.43 -42.50
N LEU A 162 3.36 16.15 -42.57
CA LEU A 162 2.02 15.77 -42.13
C LEU A 162 1.51 14.59 -42.98
N ALA A 163 0.76 13.69 -42.36
CA ALA A 163 -0.27 12.92 -43.05
C ALA A 163 -1.63 13.34 -42.47
N GLN A 164 -2.46 13.95 -43.32
CA GLN A 164 -3.85 14.36 -43.09
C GLN A 164 -4.84 13.26 -43.49
N GLY A 165 -6.05 13.34 -42.92
CA GLY A 165 -7.31 12.79 -43.44
C GLY A 165 -8.12 12.15 -42.30
N PHE A 166 -9.37 12.47 -41.99
CA PHE A 166 -10.46 13.22 -42.64
C PHE A 166 -11.50 13.53 -41.54
N ILE A 167 -11.93 14.79 -41.33
CA ILE A 167 -13.33 15.23 -41.06
C ILE A 167 -13.42 16.71 -41.49
N SER A 168 -14.45 17.06 -42.27
CA SER A 168 -14.64 18.38 -42.90
C SER A 168 -15.21 19.46 -41.94
N PRO A 169 -15.03 20.75 -42.23
CA PRO A 169 -15.42 21.84 -41.34
C PRO A 169 -16.82 22.37 -41.67
N LYS A 170 -17.69 22.53 -40.66
CA LYS A 170 -18.85 23.43 -40.77
C LYS A 170 -18.94 24.36 -39.57
N ARG A 171 -18.79 25.65 -39.88
CA ARG A 171 -19.11 26.89 -39.15
C ARG A 171 -18.36 27.17 -37.84
N ILE A 172 -17.26 27.91 -37.98
CA ILE A 172 -16.83 28.89 -36.99
C ILE A 172 -17.57 30.20 -37.30
N VAL A 173 -18.45 30.63 -36.40
CA VAL A 173 -18.92 32.02 -36.33
C VAL A 173 -18.12 32.66 -35.21
N THR A 174 -17.20 33.57 -35.55
CA THR A 174 -16.56 34.44 -34.58
C THR A 174 -17.44 35.65 -34.35
N ASN A 175 -17.84 35.90 -33.10
CA ASN A 175 -18.08 37.24 -32.62
C ASN A 175 -17.91 37.35 -31.11
N SER A 176 -17.15 38.37 -30.71
CA SER A 176 -17.11 39.02 -29.40
C SER A 176 -16.61 38.21 -28.19
N CYS A 177 -15.40 38.58 -27.76
CA CYS A 177 -14.88 38.65 -26.40
C CYS A 177 -15.84 38.18 -25.28
N GLU A 178 -15.64 36.95 -24.78
CA GLU A 178 -15.73 36.57 -23.36
C GLU A 178 -15.28 35.11 -23.17
N LYS A 179 -14.72 34.85 -21.99
CA LYS A 179 -14.07 33.61 -21.54
C LYS A 179 -14.76 32.33 -22.00
N ASN A 180 -14.05 31.44 -22.68
CA ASN A 180 -14.42 30.02 -22.78
C ASN A 180 -13.17 29.14 -22.80
N VAL A 181 -12.88 28.53 -21.65
CA VAL A 181 -12.10 27.30 -21.57
C VAL A 181 -12.93 26.23 -22.27
N ALA A 182 -12.43 25.69 -23.38
CA ALA A 182 -13.06 24.53 -24.01
C ALA A 182 -12.93 23.34 -23.06
N PHE A 183 -14.03 22.95 -22.42
CA PHE A 183 -14.14 21.65 -21.77
C PHE A 183 -14.16 20.59 -22.89
N VAL A 184 -13.03 19.92 -23.10
CA VAL A 184 -13.02 18.67 -23.85
C VAL A 184 -13.66 17.63 -22.93
N ASP A 185 -14.80 17.07 -23.33
CA ASP A 185 -15.40 15.93 -22.65
C ASP A 185 -14.48 14.70 -22.82
N LEU A 186 -13.63 14.49 -21.81
CA LEU A 186 -12.63 13.43 -21.75
C LEU A 186 -13.25 12.02 -21.79
N ASN A 187 -14.57 11.88 -21.62
CA ASN A 187 -15.24 10.57 -21.70
C ASN A 187 -15.39 10.04 -23.14
N SER A 188 -15.21 10.89 -24.15
CA SER A 188 -15.50 10.54 -25.55
C SER A 188 -14.30 9.94 -26.32
N ASN A 189 -13.06 10.12 -25.84
CA ASN A 189 -11.86 9.71 -26.57
C ASN A 189 -10.99 8.71 -25.78
N ARG A 190 -11.17 7.41 -26.09
CA ARG A 190 -10.48 6.29 -25.41
C ARG A 190 -8.95 6.37 -25.50
N SER A 191 -8.40 6.89 -26.60
CA SER A 191 -6.95 7.00 -26.80
C SER A 191 -6.32 8.06 -25.89
N LEU A 192 -7.03 9.15 -25.61
CA LEU A 192 -6.58 10.18 -24.67
C LEU A 192 -6.69 9.71 -23.22
N LEU A 193 -7.79 9.05 -22.85
CA LEU A 193 -7.94 8.40 -21.52
C LEU A 193 -6.81 7.39 -21.24
N PHE A 194 -6.41 6.62 -22.25
CA PHE A 194 -5.28 5.68 -22.15
C PHE A 194 -3.94 6.37 -21.91
N LEU A 195 -3.68 7.47 -22.63
CA LEU A 195 -2.47 8.28 -22.44
C LEU A 195 -2.42 8.89 -21.04
N PHE A 196 -3.54 9.42 -20.53
CA PHE A 196 -3.61 10.02 -19.19
C PHE A 196 -3.60 8.98 -18.06
N ALA A 197 -4.01 7.74 -18.33
CA ALA A 197 -4.00 6.67 -17.34
C ALA A 197 -2.61 6.05 -17.15
N LYS A 198 -1.72 6.12 -18.15
CA LYS A 198 -0.32 5.69 -18.02
C LYS A 198 0.50 6.85 -17.46
N MET A 199 0.86 6.82 -16.19
CA MET A 199 1.68 7.87 -15.60
C MET A 199 3.16 7.62 -15.90
N ASP A 200 3.76 8.48 -16.73
CA ASP A 200 5.15 8.38 -17.17
C ASP A 200 5.84 9.74 -17.13
N LEU A 201 7.12 9.76 -16.76
CA LEU A 201 7.96 10.95 -16.75
C LEU A 201 8.03 11.65 -18.11
N SER A 202 7.84 10.93 -19.23
CA SER A 202 7.81 11.51 -20.57
C SER A 202 6.66 12.53 -20.77
N GLN A 203 5.69 12.56 -19.85
CA GLN A 203 4.56 13.50 -19.88
C GLN A 203 4.86 14.81 -19.14
N PHE A 204 5.99 14.89 -18.44
CA PHE A 204 6.35 16.07 -17.67
C PHE A 204 6.92 17.14 -18.60
N ASN A 205 6.51 18.39 -18.38
CA ASN A 205 7.15 19.54 -19.04
C ASN A 205 8.50 19.89 -18.38
N ASP A 206 9.28 20.77 -19.01
CA ASP A 206 10.62 21.16 -18.53
C ASP A 206 10.60 21.70 -17.09
N LYS A 207 9.55 22.44 -16.70
CA LYS A 207 9.39 22.95 -15.33
C LYS A 207 9.19 21.81 -14.33
N GLN A 208 8.35 20.84 -14.65
CA GLN A 208 8.11 19.66 -13.81
C GLN A 208 9.36 18.79 -13.68
N LEU A 209 10.11 18.61 -14.78
CA LEU A 209 11.39 17.90 -14.76
C LEU A 209 12.45 18.65 -13.93
N ALA A 210 12.48 19.98 -13.99
CA ALA A 210 13.35 20.79 -13.14
C ALA A 210 12.99 20.67 -11.65
N ILE A 211 11.70 20.71 -11.31
CA ILE A 211 11.21 20.49 -9.94
C ILE A 211 11.58 19.10 -9.45
N LEU A 212 11.46 18.06 -10.29
CA LEU A 212 11.86 16.70 -9.94
C LEU A 212 13.36 16.60 -9.61
N LYS A 213 14.22 17.24 -10.41
CA LYS A 213 15.67 17.33 -10.12
C LYS A 213 15.93 18.04 -8.79
N GLN A 214 15.26 19.16 -8.54
CA GLN A 214 15.38 19.88 -7.27
C GLN A 214 14.91 19.02 -6.09
N PHE A 215 13.79 18.30 -6.26
CA PHE A 215 13.25 17.44 -5.23
C PHE A 215 14.20 16.30 -4.87
N ARG A 216 14.83 15.69 -5.88
CA ARG A 216 15.87 14.66 -5.69
C ARG A 216 17.04 15.17 -4.83
N GLU A 217 17.48 16.41 -5.04
CA GLU A 217 18.53 17.03 -4.22
C GLU A 217 18.06 17.31 -2.79
N ILE A 218 16.82 17.76 -2.60
CA ILE A 218 16.24 18.04 -1.27
C ILE A 218 16.20 16.78 -0.40
N VAL A 219 15.87 15.63 -0.99
CA VAL A 219 15.68 14.36 -0.26
C VAL A 219 16.87 13.42 -0.41
N ARG A 220 18.03 13.94 -0.82
CA ARG A 220 19.25 13.14 -1.02
C ARG A 220 19.77 12.47 0.26
N ASP A 221 19.40 13.01 1.42
CA ASP A 221 19.72 12.48 2.74
C ASP A 221 18.88 11.24 3.09
N CYS A 222 17.76 11.04 2.40
CA CYS A 222 16.83 9.96 2.67
C CYS A 222 17.28 8.63 2.06
N GLN A 223 17.13 7.53 2.81
CA GLN A 223 17.24 6.18 2.25
C GLN A 223 15.93 5.81 1.56
N LEU A 224 15.92 5.84 0.22
CA LEU A 224 14.72 5.52 -0.56
C LEU A 224 14.61 4.01 -0.84
N PRO A 225 13.39 3.43 -0.78
CA PRO A 225 13.15 2.04 -1.19
C PRO A 225 13.42 1.78 -2.68
N ASN A 226 13.33 2.82 -3.50
CA ASN A 226 13.61 2.76 -4.94
C ASN A 226 14.25 4.09 -5.37
N SER A 227 15.38 3.99 -6.09
CA SER A 227 16.17 5.14 -6.56
C SER A 227 15.68 5.75 -7.87
N GLU A 228 14.71 5.15 -8.57
CA GLU A 228 14.15 5.64 -9.83
C GLU A 228 13.43 6.99 -9.66
N ASP A 229 13.53 7.86 -10.67
CA ASP A 229 12.81 9.14 -10.70
C ASP A 229 11.29 8.96 -10.60
N ALA A 230 10.75 7.86 -11.14
CA ALA A 230 9.34 7.51 -11.04
C ALA A 230 8.87 7.34 -9.58
N TYR A 231 9.76 6.89 -8.68
CA TYR A 231 9.46 6.79 -7.25
C TYR A 231 9.32 8.16 -6.59
N LEU A 232 10.09 9.15 -7.03
CA LEU A 232 10.01 10.52 -6.51
C LEU A 232 8.83 11.30 -7.12
N ALA A 233 8.58 11.09 -8.41
CA ALA A 233 7.53 11.76 -9.15
C ALA A 233 6.13 11.56 -8.54
N ARG A 234 5.81 10.37 -8.01
CA ARG A 234 4.50 10.13 -7.38
C ARG A 234 4.18 11.07 -6.21
N TRP A 235 5.18 11.45 -5.42
CA TRP A 235 5.00 12.37 -4.29
C TRP A 235 4.76 13.80 -4.76
N LEU A 236 5.51 14.23 -5.77
CA LEU A 236 5.32 15.53 -6.42
C LEU A 236 3.95 15.63 -7.05
N ILE A 237 3.57 14.63 -7.85
CA ILE A 237 2.25 14.59 -8.47
C ILE A 237 1.20 14.69 -7.37
N ALA A 238 1.24 13.85 -6.33
CA ALA A 238 0.27 13.84 -5.22
C ALA A 238 0.14 15.14 -4.44
N ARG A 239 1.08 16.07 -4.59
CA ARG A 239 1.08 17.38 -3.94
C ARG A 239 1.17 18.54 -4.94
N ASP A 240 0.71 18.31 -6.17
CA ASP A 240 0.62 19.33 -7.23
C ASP A 240 1.96 20.04 -7.49
N PHE A 241 3.06 19.27 -7.39
CA PHE A 241 4.45 19.73 -7.51
C PHE A 241 4.88 20.77 -6.47
N ASP A 242 4.18 20.88 -5.34
CA ASP A 242 4.60 21.63 -4.15
C ASP A 242 5.72 20.85 -3.42
N LEU A 243 6.95 21.36 -3.54
CA LEU A 243 8.16 20.74 -2.97
C LEU A 243 8.05 20.52 -1.46
N THR A 244 7.60 21.53 -0.71
CA THR A 244 7.53 21.47 0.76
C THR A 244 6.52 20.42 1.21
N LYS A 245 5.34 20.37 0.57
CA LYS A 245 4.32 19.37 0.89
C LYS A 245 4.74 17.97 0.45
N ALA A 246 5.37 17.83 -0.71
CA ALA A 246 5.86 16.55 -1.21
C ALA A 246 6.97 15.98 -0.32
N GLU A 247 7.92 16.81 0.11
CA GLU A 247 8.99 16.43 1.04
C GLU A 247 8.41 15.94 2.35
N LYS A 248 7.52 16.74 2.97
CA LYS A 248 6.87 16.37 4.23
C LYS A 248 6.13 15.03 4.11
N MET A 249 5.41 14.81 3.01
CA MET A 249 4.70 13.54 2.78
C MET A 249 5.66 12.36 2.64
N LEU A 250 6.72 12.50 1.84
CA LEU A 250 7.72 11.45 1.64
C LEU A 250 8.41 11.10 2.96
N ARG A 251 8.91 12.09 3.71
CA ARG A 251 9.59 11.86 5.00
C ARG A 251 8.68 11.15 6.01
N ASN A 252 7.41 11.56 6.11
CA ASN A 252 6.43 10.87 6.95
C ASN A 252 6.23 9.41 6.53
N SER A 253 6.21 9.13 5.22
CA SER A 253 6.09 7.77 4.72
C SER A 253 7.35 6.94 5.00
N LEU A 254 8.54 7.50 4.84
CA LEU A 254 9.80 6.82 5.16
C LEU A 254 9.88 6.45 6.65
N GLU A 255 9.43 7.34 7.54
CA GLU A 255 9.36 7.03 8.97
C GLU A 255 8.34 5.92 9.26
N TRP A 256 7.18 5.93 8.60
CA TRP A 256 6.23 4.83 8.68
C TRP A 256 6.84 3.50 8.16
N ARG A 257 7.56 3.53 7.04
CA ARG A 257 8.24 2.34 6.49
C ARG A 257 9.26 1.77 7.47
N ARG A 258 10.09 2.63 8.06
CA ARG A 258 11.07 2.26 9.08
C ARG A 258 10.40 1.63 10.28
N ARG A 259 9.38 2.29 10.83
CA ARG A 259 8.68 1.85 12.05
C ARG A 259 7.97 0.51 11.90
N TYR A 260 7.32 0.29 10.75
CA TYR A 260 6.56 -0.94 10.50
C TYR A 260 7.37 -1.98 9.70
N LYS A 261 8.68 -1.76 9.53
CA LYS A 261 9.60 -2.65 8.79
C LYS A 261 9.05 -3.03 7.41
N ILE A 262 8.53 -2.05 6.68
CA ILE A 262 7.80 -2.29 5.43
C ILE A 262 8.72 -2.81 4.32
N ASP A 263 9.98 -2.35 4.29
CA ASP A 263 10.95 -2.76 3.27
C ASP A 263 11.35 -4.24 3.36
N SER A 264 11.24 -4.86 4.55
CA SER A 264 11.46 -6.29 4.77
C SER A 264 10.16 -7.06 5.04
N LEU A 265 9.00 -6.42 4.84
CA LEU A 265 7.71 -6.99 5.21
C LEU A 265 7.47 -8.34 4.53
N ARG A 266 7.89 -8.49 3.28
CA ARG A 266 7.59 -9.72 2.54
C ARG A 266 8.43 -10.91 2.99
N GLU A 267 9.60 -10.64 3.55
CA GLU A 267 10.54 -11.61 4.07
C GLU A 267 10.18 -11.99 5.52
N ASP A 268 9.80 -10.99 6.33
CA ASP A 268 9.64 -11.14 7.77
C ASP A 268 8.20 -11.49 8.19
N PHE A 269 7.20 -10.92 7.51
CA PHE A 269 5.79 -11.14 7.86
C PHE A 269 5.30 -12.46 7.29
N LYS A 270 4.93 -13.38 8.18
CA LYS A 270 4.25 -14.64 7.84
C LYS A 270 2.76 -14.44 8.05
N PRO A 271 1.96 -14.26 6.98
CA PRO A 271 0.54 -14.01 7.14
C PRO A 271 -0.14 -15.19 7.84
N PRO A 272 -0.98 -14.96 8.86
CA PRO A 272 -1.78 -16.00 9.49
C PRO A 272 -2.52 -16.85 8.46
N ASP A 273 -2.56 -18.16 8.69
CA ASP A 273 -3.22 -19.11 7.77
C ASP A 273 -4.68 -18.74 7.50
N VAL A 274 -5.38 -18.19 8.50
CA VAL A 274 -6.75 -17.72 8.33
C VAL A 274 -6.87 -16.62 7.27
N LEU A 275 -5.92 -15.67 7.25
CA LEU A 275 -5.91 -14.61 6.24
C LEU A 275 -5.62 -15.17 4.86
N ARG A 276 -4.63 -16.07 4.75
CA ARG A 276 -4.27 -16.70 3.48
C ARG A 276 -5.39 -17.56 2.88
N LYS A 277 -6.16 -18.24 3.73
CA LYS A 277 -7.21 -19.18 3.27
C LYS A 277 -8.56 -18.49 3.05
N TYR A 278 -8.94 -17.57 3.93
CA TYR A 278 -10.30 -17.04 4.00
C TYR A 278 -10.45 -15.57 3.58
N PHE A 279 -9.38 -14.78 3.54
CA PHE A 279 -9.46 -13.46 2.90
C PHE A 279 -9.43 -13.62 1.38
N SER A 280 -10.54 -13.30 0.72
CA SER A 280 -10.73 -13.58 -0.70
C SER A 280 -10.09 -12.53 -1.59
N ALA A 281 -8.75 -12.52 -1.65
CA ALA A 281 -7.98 -11.64 -2.52
C ALA A 281 -6.90 -12.41 -3.29
N GLY A 282 -6.63 -12.02 -4.54
CA GLY A 282 -5.58 -12.65 -5.33
C GLY A 282 -5.19 -11.90 -6.60
N PHE A 283 -3.97 -12.17 -7.05
CA PHE A 283 -3.42 -11.65 -8.31
C PHE A 283 -3.76 -12.61 -9.44
N VAL A 284 -4.21 -12.09 -10.58
CA VAL A 284 -4.57 -12.92 -11.75
C VAL A 284 -3.71 -12.57 -12.96
N GLY A 285 -3.87 -11.39 -13.52
CA GLY A 285 -3.24 -10.98 -14.78
C GLY A 285 -2.73 -9.55 -14.75
N GLN A 286 -2.80 -8.89 -15.89
CA GLN A 286 -2.44 -7.49 -16.08
C GLN A 286 -3.50 -6.73 -16.88
N ASP A 287 -3.58 -5.43 -16.67
CA ASP A 287 -4.33 -4.57 -17.58
C ASP A 287 -3.54 -4.25 -18.85
N LYS A 288 -4.19 -3.58 -19.80
CA LYS A 288 -3.58 -3.16 -21.07
C LYS A 288 -2.48 -2.10 -20.91
N LEU A 289 -2.37 -1.45 -19.75
CA LEU A 289 -1.23 -0.58 -19.39
C LEU A 289 -0.08 -1.36 -18.75
N GLN A 290 -0.18 -2.69 -18.72
CA GLN A 290 0.79 -3.60 -18.07
C GLN A 290 0.87 -3.39 -16.55
N SER A 291 -0.19 -2.88 -15.93
CA SER A 291 -0.28 -2.85 -14.47
C SER A 291 -0.82 -4.18 -13.95
N PRO A 292 -0.33 -4.70 -12.81
CA PRO A 292 -0.86 -5.89 -12.18
C PRO A 292 -2.35 -5.74 -11.87
N LEU A 293 -3.09 -6.83 -12.11
CA LEU A 293 -4.50 -6.97 -11.79
C LEU A 293 -4.67 -7.83 -10.52
N TRP A 294 -5.33 -7.25 -9.53
CA TRP A 294 -5.76 -7.90 -8.30
C TRP A 294 -7.29 -7.97 -8.28
N ILE A 295 -7.87 -9.07 -7.79
CA ILE A 295 -9.31 -9.18 -7.49
C ILE A 295 -9.53 -9.42 -5.98
N THR A 296 -10.41 -8.63 -5.35
CA THR A 296 -10.96 -8.86 -4.00
C THR A 296 -12.44 -9.21 -4.08
N ARG A 297 -12.85 -10.35 -3.53
CA ARG A 297 -14.26 -10.73 -3.36
C ARG A 297 -14.71 -10.42 -1.94
N TYR A 298 -14.94 -9.14 -1.67
CA TYR A 298 -15.14 -8.68 -0.29
C TYR A 298 -16.45 -9.20 0.29
N GLY A 299 -17.56 -9.22 -0.48
CA GLY A 299 -18.85 -9.70 0.02
C GLY A 299 -18.89 -11.20 0.36
N LYS A 300 -17.94 -11.98 -0.17
CA LYS A 300 -17.76 -13.41 0.15
C LYS A 300 -16.75 -13.67 1.27
N SER A 301 -16.16 -12.62 1.83
CA SER A 301 -15.17 -12.75 2.90
C SER A 301 -15.87 -12.70 4.26
N ASP A 302 -15.71 -13.75 5.07
CA ASP A 302 -16.19 -13.75 6.45
C ASP A 302 -15.30 -12.86 7.34
N MET A 303 -15.50 -11.55 7.22
CA MET A 303 -14.71 -10.57 7.96
C MET A 303 -14.87 -10.71 9.48
N LYS A 304 -16.02 -11.18 9.93
CA LYS A 304 -16.28 -11.43 11.36
C LYS A 304 -15.45 -12.60 11.86
N GLY A 305 -15.44 -13.72 11.15
CA GLY A 305 -14.61 -14.87 11.47
C GLY A 305 -13.11 -14.55 11.37
N ILE A 306 -12.70 -13.82 10.32
CA ILE A 306 -11.31 -13.38 10.13
C ILE A 306 -10.84 -12.53 11.32
N LEU A 307 -11.60 -11.51 11.71
CA LEU A 307 -11.20 -10.60 12.81
C LEU A 307 -11.35 -11.23 14.20
N ARG A 308 -12.06 -12.37 14.31
CA ARG A 308 -12.06 -13.22 15.52
C ARG A 308 -10.89 -14.19 15.57
N SER A 309 -10.16 -14.37 14.47
CA SER A 309 -9.11 -15.37 14.29
C SER A 309 -7.73 -14.77 14.00
N SER A 310 -7.66 -13.46 13.84
CA SER A 310 -6.44 -12.73 13.52
C SER A 310 -6.49 -11.34 14.15
N LYS A 311 -5.32 -10.78 14.47
CA LYS A 311 -5.25 -9.41 15.00
C LYS A 311 -5.68 -8.45 13.90
N LYS A 312 -6.40 -7.37 14.25
CA LYS A 312 -6.73 -6.28 13.32
C LYS A 312 -5.46 -5.75 12.63
N LYS A 313 -4.37 -5.62 13.38
CA LYS A 313 -3.03 -5.25 12.90
C LYS A 313 -2.53 -6.22 11.83
N ASP A 314 -2.61 -7.53 12.06
CA ASP A 314 -2.17 -8.54 11.08
C ASP A 314 -3.01 -8.49 9.81
N PHE A 315 -4.31 -8.25 9.91
CA PHE A 315 -5.17 -8.06 8.74
C PHE A 315 -4.75 -6.82 7.93
N VAL A 316 -4.56 -5.68 8.59
CA VAL A 316 -4.08 -4.45 7.94
C VAL A 316 -2.71 -4.67 7.30
N MET A 317 -1.77 -5.29 8.01
CA MET A 317 -0.43 -5.61 7.51
C MET A 317 -0.47 -6.64 6.38
N TYR A 318 -1.43 -7.55 6.35
CA TYR A 318 -1.62 -8.47 5.23
C TYR A 318 -2.07 -7.72 3.98
N VAL A 319 -2.98 -6.75 4.09
CA VAL A 319 -3.34 -5.90 2.93
C VAL A 319 -2.14 -5.07 2.46
N VAL A 320 -1.34 -4.53 3.39
CA VAL A 320 -0.08 -3.85 3.05
C VAL A 320 0.91 -4.79 2.34
N TYR A 321 1.04 -6.03 2.83
CA TYR A 321 1.86 -7.07 2.21
C TYR A 321 1.40 -7.36 0.78
N LEU A 322 0.09 -7.37 0.50
CA LEU A 322 -0.42 -7.55 -0.85
C LEU A 322 -0.06 -6.33 -1.74
N VAL A 323 -0.14 -5.10 -1.24
CA VAL A 323 0.28 -3.90 -1.98
C VAL A 323 1.79 -3.94 -2.29
N GLU A 324 2.63 -4.22 -1.30
CA GLU A 324 4.09 -4.37 -1.52
C GLU A 324 4.40 -5.53 -2.48
N THR A 325 3.62 -6.61 -2.42
CA THR A 325 3.73 -7.73 -3.36
C THR A 325 3.36 -7.33 -4.78
N SER A 326 2.36 -6.47 -4.99
CA SER A 326 2.00 -5.99 -6.32
C SER A 326 3.13 -5.17 -6.94
N ILE A 327 3.74 -4.28 -6.14
CA ILE A 327 4.89 -3.47 -6.55
C ILE A 327 6.09 -4.38 -6.85
N TRP A 328 6.41 -5.30 -5.95
CA TRP A 328 7.54 -6.22 -6.14
C TRP A 328 7.38 -7.08 -7.38
N ARG A 329 6.18 -7.61 -7.69
CA ARG A 329 5.94 -8.43 -8.89
C ARG A 329 6.32 -7.66 -10.16
N VAL A 330 5.98 -6.38 -10.19
CA VAL A 330 6.27 -5.49 -11.31
C VAL A 330 7.78 -5.23 -11.44
N MET A 331 8.45 -4.96 -10.32
CA MET A 331 9.88 -4.64 -10.31
C MET A 331 10.77 -5.87 -10.55
N SER A 332 10.34 -7.04 -10.10
CA SER A 332 11.12 -8.29 -10.15
C SER A 332 10.96 -9.08 -11.45
N ASP A 333 9.96 -8.77 -12.29
CA ASP A 333 9.77 -9.40 -13.60
C ASP A 333 9.58 -8.36 -14.73
N PRO A 334 10.65 -7.61 -15.10
CA PRO A 334 10.57 -6.60 -16.16
C PRO A 334 10.17 -7.17 -17.52
N GLN A 335 10.47 -8.44 -17.78
CA GLN A 335 10.09 -9.11 -19.04
C GLN A 335 8.57 -9.34 -19.12
N LYS A 336 7.94 -9.68 -17.99
CA LYS A 336 6.48 -9.88 -17.94
C LYS A 336 5.72 -8.56 -17.96
N TYR A 337 6.18 -7.53 -17.24
CA TYR A 337 5.43 -6.27 -17.08
C TYR A 337 5.84 -5.15 -18.06
N LYS A 338 6.93 -5.32 -18.82
CA LYS A 338 7.33 -4.45 -19.97
C LYS A 338 7.14 -2.95 -19.74
N ARG A 339 7.57 -2.45 -18.58
CA ARG A 339 7.46 -1.03 -18.20
C ARG A 339 8.36 -0.14 -19.05
N SER A 340 7.90 1.07 -19.35
CA SER A 340 8.78 2.12 -19.86
C SER A 340 9.71 2.63 -18.74
N PRO A 341 10.95 3.05 -19.06
CA PRO A 341 11.94 3.53 -18.07
C PRO A 341 11.55 4.74 -17.20
N GLY A 342 10.39 5.35 -17.43
CA GLY A 342 9.83 6.44 -16.61
C GLY A 342 8.43 6.16 -16.05
N ALA A 343 7.92 4.94 -16.21
CA ALA A 343 6.56 4.62 -15.76
C ALA A 343 6.48 4.55 -14.24
N ILE A 344 5.45 5.14 -13.66
CA ILE A 344 5.10 4.92 -12.26
C ILE A 344 4.46 3.54 -12.13
N VAL A 345 4.84 2.78 -11.09
CA VAL A 345 4.21 1.47 -10.82
C VAL A 345 2.79 1.73 -10.34
N GLN A 346 1.81 1.22 -11.07
CA GLN A 346 0.39 1.33 -10.73
C GLN A 346 -0.25 -0.06 -10.62
N THR A 347 -1.40 -0.17 -9.97
CA THR A 347 -2.17 -1.41 -9.84
C THR A 347 -3.63 -1.18 -10.25
N THR A 348 -4.23 -2.18 -10.90
CA THR A 348 -5.67 -2.23 -11.16
C THR A 348 -6.34 -3.20 -10.18
N ILE A 349 -7.45 -2.79 -9.58
CA ILE A 349 -8.16 -3.57 -8.58
C ILE A 349 -9.62 -3.79 -9.02
N ILE A 350 -10.09 -5.03 -8.93
CA ILE A 350 -11.53 -5.35 -9.01
C ILE A 350 -12.01 -5.67 -7.60
N PHE A 351 -12.96 -4.88 -7.10
CA PHE A 351 -13.73 -5.17 -5.89
C PHE A 351 -15.09 -5.75 -6.28
N ASP A 352 -15.22 -7.06 -6.12
CA ASP A 352 -16.47 -7.77 -6.28
C ASP A 352 -17.26 -7.75 -4.97
N LEU A 353 -18.39 -7.05 -4.99
CA LEU A 353 -19.28 -6.85 -3.85
C LEU A 353 -20.50 -7.77 -3.88
N GLU A 354 -20.50 -8.80 -4.72
CA GLU A 354 -21.48 -9.88 -4.63
C GLU A 354 -21.50 -10.43 -3.20
N ASP A 355 -22.70 -10.61 -2.64
CA ASP A 355 -22.97 -11.01 -1.25
C ASP A 355 -22.61 -9.98 -0.15
N LEU A 356 -22.28 -8.74 -0.51
CA LEU A 356 -22.14 -7.66 0.48
C LEU A 356 -23.46 -7.46 1.25
N SER A 357 -23.39 -7.64 2.56
CA SER A 357 -24.53 -7.62 3.48
C SER A 357 -24.36 -6.61 4.63
N MET A 358 -25.43 -6.34 5.40
CA MET A 358 -25.38 -5.46 6.57
C MET A 358 -24.31 -5.86 7.58
N GLN A 359 -24.03 -7.15 7.74
CA GLN A 359 -23.01 -7.63 8.67
C GLN A 359 -21.62 -7.05 8.37
N HIS A 360 -21.31 -6.78 7.09
CA HIS A 360 -20.05 -6.17 6.69
C HIS A 360 -19.97 -4.69 7.08
N ILE A 361 -21.11 -3.97 7.04
CA ILE A 361 -21.19 -2.54 7.34
C ILE A 361 -21.31 -2.29 8.84
N THR A 362 -22.05 -3.13 9.56
CA THR A 362 -22.25 -2.98 11.02
C THR A 362 -21.13 -3.58 11.84
N ASN A 363 -20.24 -4.38 11.25
CA ASN A 363 -19.05 -4.86 11.94
C ASN A 363 -18.04 -3.72 12.10
N LYS A 364 -18.07 -3.08 13.28
CA LYS A 364 -17.17 -1.98 13.64
C LYS A 364 -15.70 -2.30 13.41
N GLN A 365 -15.23 -3.49 13.78
CA GLN A 365 -13.82 -3.86 13.60
C GLN A 365 -13.43 -3.92 12.12
N ALA A 366 -14.33 -4.42 11.26
CA ALA A 366 -14.11 -4.46 9.81
C ALA A 366 -14.10 -3.06 9.20
N VAL A 367 -15.03 -2.18 9.61
CA VAL A 367 -15.08 -0.78 9.16
C VAL A 367 -13.83 -0.02 9.61
N ASP A 368 -13.43 -0.15 10.88
CA ASP A 368 -12.23 0.50 11.43
C ASP A 368 -10.97 0.00 10.70
N ALA A 369 -10.88 -1.29 10.37
CA ALA A 369 -9.79 -1.84 9.56
C ALA A 369 -9.77 -1.26 8.14
N ALA A 370 -10.94 -1.16 7.49
CA ALA A 370 -11.06 -0.58 6.15
C ALA A 370 -10.64 0.89 6.13
N ILE A 371 -11.07 1.69 7.12
CA ILE A 371 -10.66 3.10 7.27
C ILE A 371 -9.14 3.17 7.45
N LYS A 372 -8.55 2.35 8.33
CA LYS A 372 -7.10 2.33 8.55
C LYS A 372 -6.33 1.96 7.29
N ILE A 373 -6.80 0.97 6.53
CA ILE A 373 -6.21 0.58 5.24
C ILE A 373 -6.24 1.74 4.24
N ILE A 374 -7.39 2.43 4.10
CA ILE A 374 -7.51 3.59 3.21
C ILE A 374 -6.54 4.70 3.62
N GLN A 375 -6.48 5.03 4.92
CA GLN A 375 -5.55 6.05 5.43
C GLN A 375 -4.09 5.70 5.16
N ILE A 376 -3.69 4.43 5.40
CA ILE A 376 -2.34 3.95 5.08
C ILE A 376 -2.07 4.06 3.58
N TYR A 377 -3.03 3.65 2.75
CA TYR A 377 -2.90 3.67 1.29
C TYR A 377 -2.68 5.10 0.77
N GLU A 378 -3.56 6.03 1.15
CA GLU A 378 -3.52 7.44 0.73
C GLU A 378 -2.26 8.18 1.23
N ALA A 379 -1.75 7.83 2.41
CA ALA A 379 -0.55 8.46 2.97
C ALA A 379 0.77 7.92 2.41
N ASN A 380 0.84 6.64 2.03
CA ASN A 380 2.11 5.95 1.74
C ASN A 380 2.25 5.43 0.30
N TYR A 381 1.13 5.31 -0.42
CA TYR A 381 1.11 4.78 -1.79
C TYR A 381 0.51 5.79 -2.79
N PRO A 382 0.93 7.08 -2.77
CA PRO A 382 0.43 8.05 -3.74
C PRO A 382 0.66 7.59 -5.17
N GLU A 383 -0.36 7.82 -6.00
CA GLU A 383 -0.36 7.54 -7.44
C GLU A 383 -0.09 6.08 -7.85
N CYS A 384 0.00 5.14 -6.91
CA CYS A 384 0.15 3.70 -7.16
C CYS A 384 -1.17 3.02 -7.60
N LEU A 385 -2.29 3.73 -7.60
CA LEU A 385 -3.57 3.24 -8.13
C LEU A 385 -3.73 3.65 -9.59
N SER A 386 -3.96 2.69 -10.48
CA SER A 386 -4.38 2.96 -11.86
C SER A 386 -5.90 3.17 -11.91
N ARG A 387 -6.67 2.13 -11.54
CA ARG A 387 -8.13 2.16 -11.51
C ARG A 387 -8.72 1.11 -10.58
N VAL A 388 -9.96 1.35 -10.14
CA VAL A 388 -10.76 0.42 -9.35
C VAL A 388 -12.08 0.17 -10.04
N PHE A 389 -12.43 -1.09 -10.23
CA PHE A 389 -13.76 -1.51 -10.62
C PHE A 389 -14.49 -2.07 -9.41
N VAL A 390 -15.52 -1.36 -8.93
CA VAL A 390 -16.45 -1.89 -7.94
C VAL A 390 -17.61 -2.50 -8.71
N ILE A 391 -17.77 -3.82 -8.65
CA ILE A 391 -18.78 -4.55 -9.42
C ILE A 391 -19.74 -5.27 -8.48
N ASN A 392 -20.91 -5.63 -9.02
CA ASN A 392 -21.98 -6.26 -8.26
C ASN A 392 -22.36 -5.45 -7.01
N ALA A 393 -22.25 -4.12 -7.05
CA ALA A 393 -22.54 -3.27 -5.91
C ALA A 393 -24.03 -3.34 -5.57
N PRO A 394 -24.43 -3.92 -4.42
CA PRO A 394 -25.83 -3.98 -4.05
C PRO A 394 -26.30 -2.61 -3.52
N LYS A 395 -27.62 -2.39 -3.41
CA LYS A 395 -28.19 -1.12 -2.93
C LYS A 395 -27.59 -0.65 -1.59
N ILE A 396 -27.29 -1.59 -0.70
CA ILE A 396 -26.66 -1.36 0.60
C ILE A 396 -25.25 -0.75 0.53
N PHE A 397 -24.54 -0.85 -0.60
CA PHE A 397 -23.28 -0.13 -0.84
C PHE A 397 -23.45 1.39 -0.67
N SER A 398 -24.62 1.93 -1.01
CA SER A 398 -24.95 3.36 -0.81
C SER A 398 -24.92 3.79 0.67
N ILE A 399 -24.98 2.85 1.62
CA ILE A 399 -24.84 3.11 3.06
C ILE A 399 -23.36 3.07 3.47
N GLY A 400 -22.61 2.08 2.98
CA GLY A 400 -21.21 1.87 3.37
C GLY A 400 -20.24 2.87 2.73
N TYR A 401 -20.41 3.20 1.45
CA TYR A 401 -19.47 4.08 0.74
C TYR A 401 -19.37 5.49 1.34
N PRO A 402 -20.47 6.17 1.75
CA PRO A 402 -20.38 7.45 2.44
C PRO A 402 -19.59 7.43 3.75
N ILE A 403 -19.47 6.29 4.42
CA ILE A 403 -18.65 6.15 5.64
C ILE A 403 -17.15 6.16 5.29
N LEU A 404 -16.77 5.53 4.17
CA LEU A 404 -15.38 5.44 3.72
C LEU A 404 -14.93 6.67 2.93
N LYS A 405 -15.84 7.29 2.17
CA LYS A 405 -15.59 8.40 1.24
C LYS A 405 -14.81 9.59 1.84
N PRO A 406 -15.01 10.01 3.11
CA PRO A 406 -14.24 11.10 3.72
C PRO A 406 -12.74 10.84 3.81
N PHE A 407 -12.34 9.56 3.81
CA PHE A 407 -10.94 9.14 3.90
C PHE A 407 -10.29 8.91 2.53
N ILE A 408 -11.06 8.99 1.44
CA ILE A 408 -10.58 8.75 0.07
C ILE A 408 -10.36 10.09 -0.63
N HIS A 409 -9.12 10.36 -1.04
CA HIS A 409 -8.79 11.60 -1.75
C HIS A 409 -9.47 11.65 -3.12
N GLU A 410 -9.74 12.87 -3.61
CA GLU A 410 -10.48 13.08 -4.86
C GLU A 410 -9.86 12.35 -6.06
N ARG A 411 -8.52 12.36 -6.16
CA ARG A 411 -7.79 11.65 -7.22
C ARG A 411 -8.03 10.15 -7.21
N THR A 412 -8.10 9.55 -6.03
CA THR A 412 -8.45 8.15 -5.85
C THR A 412 -9.91 7.93 -6.24
N ARG A 413 -10.84 8.79 -5.79
CA ARG A 413 -12.27 8.68 -6.15
C ARG A 413 -12.51 8.73 -7.65
N ASN A 414 -11.78 9.58 -8.37
CA ASN A 414 -11.90 9.71 -9.83
C ASN A 414 -11.43 8.46 -10.59
N LYS A 415 -10.68 7.57 -9.92
CA LYS A 415 -10.22 6.27 -10.45
C LYS A 415 -11.17 5.12 -10.13
N ILE A 416 -12.23 5.35 -9.34
CA ILE A 416 -13.21 4.33 -8.94
C ILE A 416 -14.41 4.36 -9.89
N LYS A 417 -14.64 3.24 -10.61
CA LYS A 417 -15.84 3.02 -11.42
C LYS A 417 -16.76 2.04 -10.70
N ILE A 418 -17.99 2.46 -10.40
CA ILE A 418 -18.96 1.68 -9.62
C ILE A 418 -20.07 1.17 -10.52
N PHE A 419 -20.34 -0.13 -10.44
CA PHE A 419 -21.36 -0.82 -11.22
C PHE A 419 -22.25 -1.67 -10.30
N GLY A 420 -23.54 -1.69 -10.60
CA GLY A 420 -24.50 -2.59 -9.94
C GLY A 420 -24.36 -4.04 -10.39
N HIS A 421 -25.46 -4.80 -10.32
CA HIS A 421 -25.49 -6.23 -10.70
C HIS A 421 -25.55 -6.50 -12.21
N ASP A 422 -25.66 -5.47 -13.06
CA ASP A 422 -25.67 -5.69 -14.51
C ASP A 422 -24.28 -6.12 -15.01
N SER A 423 -24.13 -7.44 -15.17
CA SER A 423 -22.89 -8.04 -15.62
C SER A 423 -22.47 -7.65 -17.01
N LYS A 424 -23.39 -7.30 -17.91
CA LYS A 424 -23.00 -6.84 -19.25
C LYS A 424 -22.26 -5.52 -19.17
N GLN A 425 -22.75 -4.61 -18.32
CA GLN A 425 -22.17 -3.28 -18.14
C GLN A 425 -20.76 -3.36 -17.54
N TRP A 426 -20.60 -4.06 -16.42
CA TRP A 426 -19.30 -4.10 -15.76
C TRP A 426 -18.28 -4.96 -16.49
N LYS A 427 -18.69 -6.05 -17.16
CA LYS A 427 -17.78 -6.84 -18.03
C LYS A 427 -17.26 -6.00 -19.18
N ALA A 428 -18.13 -5.26 -19.87
CA ALA A 428 -17.73 -4.38 -20.95
C ALA A 428 -16.74 -3.29 -20.47
N ALA A 429 -16.97 -2.72 -19.29
CA ALA A 429 -16.08 -1.72 -18.70
C ALA A 429 -14.70 -2.29 -18.34
N ILE A 430 -14.64 -3.51 -17.80
CA ILE A 430 -13.36 -4.18 -17.48
C ILE A 430 -12.62 -4.56 -18.77
N LEU A 431 -13.30 -5.19 -19.74
CA LEU A 431 -12.70 -5.62 -21.02
C LEU A 431 -12.23 -4.44 -21.89
N ALA A 432 -12.73 -3.22 -21.65
CA ALA A 432 -12.19 -2.02 -22.25
C ALA A 432 -10.74 -1.76 -21.83
N GLU A 433 -10.36 -2.14 -20.60
CA GLU A 433 -9.06 -1.84 -19.98
C GLU A 433 -8.18 -3.08 -19.76
N VAL A 434 -8.75 -4.27 -19.74
CA VAL A 434 -8.08 -5.55 -19.48
C VAL A 434 -8.28 -6.46 -20.69
N ASN A 435 -7.24 -7.17 -21.12
CA ASN A 435 -7.40 -8.13 -22.20
C ASN A 435 -8.13 -9.39 -21.72
N PRO A 436 -8.98 -10.03 -22.54
CA PRO A 436 -9.73 -11.22 -22.14
C PRO A 436 -8.85 -12.34 -21.57
N GLU A 437 -7.67 -12.58 -22.14
CA GLU A 437 -6.73 -13.61 -21.72
C GLU A 437 -6.10 -13.37 -20.34
N GLU A 438 -6.12 -12.12 -19.86
CA GLU A 438 -5.60 -11.71 -18.54
C GLU A 438 -6.70 -11.71 -17.45
N LEU A 439 -7.93 -12.09 -17.81
CA LEU A 439 -9.11 -12.00 -16.94
C LEU A 439 -9.83 -13.35 -16.83
N PRO A 440 -10.23 -13.78 -15.61
CA PRO A 440 -11.01 -15.01 -15.44
C PRO A 440 -12.33 -15.01 -16.20
N VAL A 441 -12.77 -16.20 -16.65
CA VAL A 441 -14.05 -16.39 -17.36
C VAL A 441 -15.24 -15.84 -16.57
N CYS A 442 -15.27 -16.01 -15.24
CA CYS A 442 -16.37 -15.49 -14.42
C CYS A 442 -16.49 -13.95 -14.46
N TYR A 443 -15.40 -13.24 -14.75
CA TYR A 443 -15.36 -11.78 -14.93
C TYR A 443 -15.45 -11.35 -16.40
N GLY A 444 -15.73 -12.27 -17.32
CA GLY A 444 -15.95 -11.99 -18.75
C GLY A 444 -14.73 -12.17 -19.66
N GLY A 445 -13.61 -12.67 -19.14
CA GLY A 445 -12.44 -13.01 -19.93
C GLY A 445 -12.42 -14.45 -20.41
N THR A 446 -11.22 -14.98 -20.66
CA THR A 446 -10.98 -16.33 -21.16
C THR A 446 -10.01 -17.13 -20.29
N MET A 447 -9.46 -16.54 -19.23
CA MET A 447 -8.54 -17.22 -18.32
C MET A 447 -9.27 -18.29 -17.49
N THR A 448 -8.66 -19.46 -17.40
CA THR A 448 -9.07 -20.58 -16.55
C THR A 448 -7.86 -21.10 -15.79
N ASP A 449 -8.08 -21.80 -14.67
CA ASP A 449 -7.01 -22.60 -14.05
C ASP A 449 -6.61 -23.77 -14.96
N ALA A 450 -5.49 -24.42 -14.64
CA ALA A 450 -5.00 -25.58 -15.41
C ALA A 450 -6.00 -26.76 -15.46
N ASP A 451 -6.92 -26.84 -14.50
CA ASP A 451 -8.01 -27.83 -14.44
C ASP A 451 -9.30 -27.35 -15.14
N GLY A 452 -9.27 -26.19 -15.80
CA GLY A 452 -10.40 -25.58 -16.49
C GLY A 452 -11.34 -24.77 -15.58
N ASN A 453 -10.99 -24.55 -14.29
CA ASN A 453 -11.85 -23.79 -13.39
C ASN A 453 -12.01 -22.32 -13.86
N PRO A 454 -13.24 -21.84 -14.11
CA PRO A 454 -13.49 -20.49 -14.64
C PRO A 454 -13.26 -19.37 -13.61
N ASN A 455 -13.02 -19.71 -12.35
CA ASN A 455 -12.80 -18.75 -11.26
C ASN A 455 -11.31 -18.53 -10.92
N CYS A 456 -10.39 -19.22 -11.58
CA CYS A 456 -8.93 -19.09 -11.36
C CYS A 456 -8.51 -19.16 -9.86
N ILE A 457 -9.12 -20.07 -9.10
CA ILE A 457 -8.91 -20.24 -7.65
C ILE A 457 -7.48 -20.67 -7.34
N SER A 458 -6.87 -21.51 -8.21
CA SER A 458 -5.49 -21.99 -8.04
C SER A 458 -4.45 -20.92 -8.37
N THR A 459 -4.77 -20.01 -9.29
CA THR A 459 -3.90 -18.90 -9.71
C THR A 459 -3.88 -17.76 -8.69
N ALA A 460 -5.03 -17.45 -8.08
CA ALA A 460 -5.17 -16.43 -7.05
C ALA A 460 -4.37 -16.73 -5.76
N SER A 461 -4.13 -18.01 -5.46
CA SER A 461 -3.49 -18.48 -4.23
C SER A 461 -1.95 -18.57 -4.29
N GLN A 462 -1.33 -18.34 -5.45
CA GLN A 462 0.14 -18.38 -5.62
C GLN A 462 0.79 -17.08 -5.13
N HIS A 463 1.00 -16.99 -3.82
CA HIS A 463 1.72 -15.90 -3.14
C HIS A 463 3.21 -16.19 -2.92
N GLY A 464 3.85 -17.04 -3.74
CA GLY A 464 5.29 -17.25 -3.60
C GLY A 464 5.90 -18.20 -4.63
N ARG A 465 6.86 -17.68 -5.41
CA ARG A 465 7.82 -18.32 -6.33
C ARG A 465 7.24 -19.15 -7.49
N ARG A 466 7.74 -18.86 -8.70
CA ARG A 466 7.76 -19.78 -9.84
C ARG A 466 8.45 -21.08 -9.40
N SER A 467 7.66 -22.10 -9.14
CA SER A 467 8.08 -23.50 -9.11
C SER A 467 6.82 -24.33 -9.22
N SER A 468 6.74 -25.09 -10.30
CA SER A 468 5.81 -26.18 -10.54
C SER A 468 5.65 -27.06 -9.29
N LYS A 469 4.57 -26.83 -8.53
CA LYS A 469 3.81 -27.83 -7.76
C LYS A 469 2.64 -27.16 -7.06
N ILE A 470 1.47 -27.52 -7.57
CA ILE A 470 0.12 -27.30 -7.07
C ILE A 470 0.05 -27.62 -5.57
N ILE A 471 -0.51 -26.72 -4.76
CA ILE A 471 -1.10 -27.11 -3.47
C ILE A 471 -2.61 -26.89 -3.59
N LEU A 472 -3.27 -28.02 -3.85
CA LEU A 472 -4.70 -28.24 -3.74
C LEU A 472 -5.14 -28.01 -2.29
N PHE A 473 -6.27 -27.34 -2.09
CA PHE A 473 -7.19 -27.70 -1.01
C PHE A 473 -8.57 -27.89 -1.61
N GLN A 474 -8.98 -29.16 -1.56
CA GLN A 474 -10.30 -29.69 -1.92
C GLN A 474 -11.38 -29.05 -1.05
N TRP A 475 -12.57 -28.86 -1.64
CA TRP A 475 -13.83 -29.08 -0.92
C TRP A 475 -14.30 -30.49 -1.24
#